data_AF-A0A1C3P5M1-F1
#
_entry.id   AF-A0A1C3P5M1-F1
#
_cell.length_a   1.000
_cell.length_b   1.000
_cell.length_c   1.000
_cell.angle_alpha   90.00
_cell.angle_beta   90.00
_cell.angle_gamma   90.00
#
_symmetry.space_group_name_H-M   'P 1'
#
loop_
_entity.id
_entity.type
_entity.pdbx_description
1 polymer ?
#
loop_
_entity_poly.entity_id
_entity_poly.type
_entity_poly.pdbx_seq_one_letter_code
_entity_poly.pdbx_strand_id
1 'polypeptide(L)'
;MRGVPDGRGEPDRCQVELLGSASDADHEITLEVTGVDLVPRPWLSVDAEFRAGGEVVARVHGVTLGIREKPGVPIGPQAGGTVPSFLGRRNRFGDRVMLNEFHMAHCSKGDPGIALGPEFSRYRGIRATRLPDGGLRLVDRIVAVQGERGNPRGNATHQTEYDSPADSWYYQDTANASMPNCVYMETSLQSALVLGYYLGATLSELGGEHSLRNLGGSATVLREVDLRDKILQQHSTLLSTTPMPGSVLQDFSYRFSVDGEPVYEGESMFGYFNEAALARQSGLDAGRLVPTWLDEQESRPAVRIIDVAARRADPSAPLCSRGHLALLDDVQVVDGGGRYGQGYLRASRPIDPQDWFFARHFVLDPVIPGSLGVEAVIQAMQEWLVDGGHAAGFTRAGFVLPVGIPMTWKYRGQFLSTDGESLLEVHVKSLERRPGRVRVVADASVWKPTMRIYELTDVAVELREEGALPW
;
A
#
# COMPACT_ATOMS: atom_id res chain seq x y z
N MET A 1 -18.46 13.64 -10.09
CA MET A 1 -17.68 14.01 -8.89
C MET A 1 -18.34 15.21 -8.22
N ARG A 2 -19.19 14.96 -7.21
CA ARG A 2 -19.67 16.01 -6.28
C ARG A 2 -18.60 16.18 -5.19
N GLY A 3 -18.44 17.41 -4.71
CA GLY A 3 -17.28 17.88 -3.95
C GLY A 3 -16.94 17.01 -2.73
N VAL A 4 -15.69 16.56 -2.68
CA VAL A 4 -15.05 16.18 -1.42
C VAL A 4 -14.83 17.49 -0.67
N PRO A 5 -15.23 17.63 0.60
CA PRO A 5 -14.92 18.82 1.38
C PRO A 5 -13.41 19.08 1.34
N ASP A 6 -12.98 20.30 1.01
CA ASP A 6 -11.57 20.71 1.13
C ASP A 6 -11.10 20.32 2.54
N GLY A 7 -9.84 19.92 2.71
CA GLY A 7 -9.26 19.36 3.95
C GLY A 7 -9.30 20.29 5.18
N ARG A 8 -10.08 21.38 5.11
CA ARG A 8 -10.52 22.29 6.18
C ARG A 8 -11.88 21.92 6.78
N GLY A 9 -12.66 21.05 6.11
CA GLY A 9 -13.99 20.62 6.54
C GLY A 9 -15.01 21.76 6.64
N GLU A 10 -14.93 22.80 5.82
CA GLU A 10 -16.06 23.72 5.70
C GLU A 10 -17.13 23.04 4.81
N PRO A 11 -18.37 22.85 5.29
CA PRO A 11 -19.41 22.27 4.47
C PRO A 11 -19.75 23.20 3.30
N ASP A 12 -20.07 22.61 2.15
CA ASP A 12 -20.62 23.35 1.01
C ASP A 12 -21.82 24.19 1.47
N ARG A 13 -22.01 25.37 0.85
CA ARG A 13 -23.10 26.28 1.21
C ARG A 13 -24.44 25.56 1.03
N CYS A 14 -25.16 25.38 2.14
CA CYS A 14 -26.54 24.92 2.18
C CYS A 14 -27.40 25.78 1.24
N GLN A 15 -28.19 25.14 0.38
CA GLN A 15 -29.13 25.82 -0.52
C GLN A 15 -30.56 25.58 -0.03
N VAL A 16 -31.36 26.64 0.02
CA VAL A 16 -32.76 26.57 0.48
C VAL A 16 -33.65 27.06 -0.66
N GLU A 17 -34.60 26.23 -1.06
CA GLU A 17 -35.66 26.55 -2.00
C GLU A 17 -36.99 26.61 -1.25
N LEU A 18 -37.65 27.77 -1.27
CA LEU A 18 -38.98 27.95 -0.70
C LEU A 18 -40.02 27.84 -1.81
N LEU A 19 -40.94 26.89 -1.68
CA LEU A 19 -41.95 26.54 -2.68
C LEU A 19 -43.36 26.92 -2.25
N GLY A 20 -43.56 27.19 -0.95
CA GLY A 20 -44.83 27.63 -0.40
C GLY A 20 -44.70 28.20 1.02
N SER A 21 -45.82 28.62 1.59
CA SER A 21 -45.90 29.09 2.98
C SER A 21 -46.28 27.95 3.92
N ALA A 22 -45.67 27.90 5.11
CA ALA A 22 -46.11 27.00 6.18
C ALA A 22 -47.55 27.37 6.60
N SER A 23 -48.43 26.37 6.66
CA SER A 23 -49.80 26.47 7.18
C SER A 23 -49.91 25.73 8.51
N ASP A 24 -51.01 25.88 9.26
CA ASP A 24 -51.28 25.12 10.50
C ASP A 24 -51.61 23.62 10.25
N ALA A 25 -51.28 23.10 9.06
CA ALA A 25 -51.49 21.69 8.71
C ALA A 25 -50.34 20.81 9.21
N ASP A 26 -50.56 19.48 9.22
CA ASP A 26 -49.52 18.52 9.60
C ASP A 26 -48.26 18.70 8.76
N HIS A 27 -47.12 18.67 9.45
CA HIS A 27 -45.80 18.85 8.87
C HIS A 27 -45.03 17.54 8.81
N GLU A 28 -44.38 17.29 7.68
CA GLU A 28 -43.49 16.15 7.48
C GLU A 28 -42.13 16.63 6.97
N ILE A 29 -41.06 16.01 7.46
CA ILE A 29 -39.70 16.24 6.98
C ILE A 29 -39.14 14.90 6.52
N THR A 30 -38.79 14.81 5.25
CA THR A 30 -38.06 13.66 4.68
C THR A 30 -36.60 14.03 4.53
N LEU A 31 -35.69 13.16 4.99
CA LEU A 31 -34.25 13.34 4.88
C LEU A 31 -33.66 12.25 3.98
N GLU A 32 -32.98 12.64 2.91
CA GLU A 32 -32.20 11.75 2.05
C GLU A 32 -30.72 11.90 2.41
N VAL A 33 -30.06 10.80 2.78
CA VAL A 33 -28.61 10.81 3.03
C VAL A 33 -27.85 10.84 1.72
N THR A 34 -27.16 11.94 1.45
CA THR A 34 -26.42 12.16 0.20
C THR A 34 -24.92 11.88 0.34
N GLY A 35 -24.40 11.82 1.57
CA GLY A 35 -23.02 11.44 1.84
C GLY A 35 -22.76 11.18 3.32
N VAL A 36 -21.83 10.28 3.62
CA VAL A 36 -21.40 9.96 4.98
C VAL A 36 -19.96 9.47 4.96
N ASP A 37 -19.17 9.86 5.96
CA ASP A 37 -17.84 9.31 6.19
C ASP A 37 -17.55 9.32 7.70
N LEU A 38 -16.58 8.52 8.13
CA LEU A 38 -16.10 8.43 9.51
C LEU A 38 -14.69 9.03 9.68
N VAL A 39 -13.86 9.01 8.63
CA VAL A 39 -12.43 9.35 8.71
C VAL A 39 -12.10 10.50 7.76
N PRO A 40 -11.39 11.56 8.19
CA PRO A 40 -10.81 11.74 9.52
C PRO A 40 -11.85 12.00 10.60
N ARG A 41 -12.94 12.72 10.30
CA ARG A 41 -13.99 13.02 11.27
C ARG A 41 -15.34 12.54 10.76
N PRO A 42 -16.21 12.00 11.63
CA PRO A 42 -17.56 11.64 11.24
C PRO A 42 -18.35 12.84 10.72
N TRP A 43 -18.95 12.68 9.55
CA TRP A 43 -19.90 13.64 9.01
C TRP A 43 -20.99 12.94 8.21
N LEU A 44 -22.13 13.62 8.10
CA LEU A 44 -23.31 13.20 7.37
C LEU A 44 -23.83 14.40 6.59
N SER A 45 -24.06 14.25 5.29
CA SER A 45 -24.75 15.23 4.45
C SER A 45 -26.12 14.70 4.06
N VAL A 46 -27.13 15.56 4.15
CA VAL A 46 -28.51 15.25 3.82
C VAL A 46 -29.14 16.33 2.96
N ASP A 47 -30.05 15.89 2.10
CA ASP A 47 -31.05 16.75 1.48
C ASP A 47 -32.38 16.56 2.23
N ALA A 48 -33.08 17.66 2.52
CA ALA A 48 -34.31 17.67 3.30
C ALA A 48 -35.46 18.23 2.47
N GLU A 49 -36.58 17.51 2.45
CA GLU A 49 -37.85 17.97 1.87
C GLU A 49 -38.87 18.22 2.98
N PHE A 50 -39.43 19.42 3.02
CA PHE A 50 -40.44 19.84 4.00
C PHE A 50 -41.80 19.86 3.33
N ARG A 51 -42.77 19.16 3.94
CA ARG A 51 -44.15 19.11 3.48
C ARG A 51 -45.10 19.67 4.53
N ALA A 52 -46.14 20.36 4.08
CA ALA A 52 -47.25 20.81 4.93
C ALA A 52 -48.57 20.43 4.25
N GLY A 53 -49.40 19.64 4.93
CA GLY A 53 -50.66 19.13 4.34
C GLY A 53 -50.45 18.27 3.09
N GLY A 54 -49.31 17.56 2.99
CA GLY A 54 -48.94 16.70 1.85
C GLY A 54 -48.20 17.40 0.70
N GLU A 55 -48.25 18.74 0.63
CA GLU A 55 -47.57 19.55 -0.39
C GLU A 55 -46.15 19.92 0.03
N VAL A 56 -45.20 19.92 -0.91
CA VAL A 56 -43.82 20.33 -0.64
C VAL A 56 -43.75 21.85 -0.53
N VAL A 57 -43.37 22.34 0.65
CA VAL A 57 -43.28 23.79 0.93
C VAL A 57 -41.84 24.29 0.93
N ALA A 58 -40.85 23.42 1.15
CA ALA A 58 -39.43 23.77 1.02
C ALA A 58 -38.55 22.56 0.70
N ARG A 59 -37.41 22.84 0.06
CA ARG A 59 -36.30 21.90 -0.08
C ARG A 59 -35.02 22.53 0.42
N VAL A 60 -34.20 21.75 1.11
CA VAL A 60 -32.91 22.17 1.61
C VAL A 60 -31.87 21.16 1.17
N HIS A 61 -30.88 21.61 0.41
CA HIS A 61 -29.84 20.73 -0.14
C HIS A 61 -28.51 20.94 0.57
N GLY A 62 -27.79 19.85 0.81
CA GLY A 62 -26.42 19.85 1.32
C GLY A 62 -26.29 20.20 2.81
N VAL A 63 -27.31 19.94 3.64
CA VAL A 63 -27.19 20.12 5.08
C VAL A 63 -26.17 19.12 5.62
N THR A 64 -25.05 19.60 6.14
CA THR A 64 -23.97 18.73 6.61
C THR A 64 -23.79 18.85 8.11
N LEU A 65 -23.91 17.73 8.80
CA LEU A 65 -23.65 17.57 10.23
C LEU A 65 -22.29 16.89 10.41
N GLY A 66 -21.38 17.50 11.18
CA GLY A 66 -20.08 16.92 11.49
C GLY A 66 -19.87 16.80 13.00
N ILE A 67 -19.25 15.70 13.42
CA ILE A 67 -18.80 15.52 14.81
C ILE A 67 -17.39 16.07 14.95
N ARG A 68 -17.19 16.95 15.93
CA ARG A 68 -15.88 17.56 16.24
C ARG A 68 -15.66 17.65 17.73
N GLU A 69 -14.40 17.71 18.10
CA GLU A 69 -14.00 17.98 19.47
C GLU A 69 -14.38 19.42 19.86
N LYS A 70 -14.67 19.64 21.15
CA LYS A 70 -14.92 20.99 21.67
C LYS A 70 -13.65 21.84 21.48
N PRO A 71 -13.78 23.17 21.27
CA PRO A 71 -12.62 24.06 21.21
C PRO A 71 -11.68 23.87 22.42
N GLY A 72 -10.39 23.75 22.15
CA GLY A 72 -9.35 23.56 23.18
C GLY A 72 -9.08 22.11 23.59
N VAL A 73 -9.86 21.13 23.11
CA VAL A 73 -9.56 19.71 23.33
C VAL A 73 -8.34 19.31 22.48
N PRO A 74 -7.29 18.69 23.07
CA PRO A 74 -6.17 18.16 22.30
C PRO A 74 -6.63 17.06 21.34
N ILE A 75 -6.20 17.13 20.09
CA ILE A 75 -6.57 16.19 19.01
C ILE A 75 -5.39 15.39 18.48
N GLY A 76 -4.21 15.51 19.09
CA GLY A 76 -2.98 14.88 18.61
C GLY A 76 -1.79 15.16 19.52
N PRO A 77 -0.59 14.73 19.10
CA PRO A 77 0.63 14.94 19.86
C PRO A 77 0.98 16.42 20.08
N GLN A 78 1.59 16.71 21.21
CA GLN A 78 2.25 17.99 21.48
C GLN A 78 3.69 17.97 20.97
N ALA A 79 4.43 19.08 21.18
CA ALA A 79 5.84 19.15 20.89
C ALA A 79 6.61 17.97 21.52
N GLY A 80 7.61 17.46 20.80
CA GLY A 80 8.32 16.24 21.16
C GLY A 80 7.56 14.95 20.82
N GLY A 81 6.35 15.03 20.25
CA GLY A 81 5.47 13.87 19.99
C GLY A 81 4.71 13.40 21.24
N THR A 82 4.78 14.13 22.34
CA THR A 82 4.15 13.68 23.59
C THR A 82 2.62 13.64 23.47
N VAL A 83 2.01 12.54 23.90
CA VAL A 83 0.55 12.39 23.96
C VAL A 83 0.14 12.36 25.43
N PRO A 84 -0.10 13.54 26.06
CA PRO A 84 -0.23 13.64 27.52
C PRO A 84 -1.59 13.13 28.05
N SER A 85 -2.55 12.87 27.17
CA SER A 85 -3.90 12.47 27.55
C SER A 85 -4.48 11.47 26.57
N PHE A 86 -5.49 10.74 27.01
CA PHE A 86 -6.18 9.75 26.19
C PHE A 86 -7.00 10.42 25.08
N LEU A 87 -6.70 10.12 23.82
CA LEU A 87 -7.36 10.70 22.63
C LEU A 87 -8.65 9.98 22.21
N GLY A 88 -9.29 9.23 23.13
CA GLY A 88 -10.64 8.70 22.93
C GLY A 88 -10.76 7.37 22.17
N ARG A 89 -9.67 6.76 21.70
CA ARG A 89 -9.70 5.49 20.96
C ARG A 89 -9.11 4.32 21.75
N ARG A 90 -9.89 3.26 21.93
CA ARG A 90 -9.39 1.94 22.35
C ARG A 90 -9.42 0.97 21.17
N ASN A 91 -8.47 0.05 21.09
CA ASN A 91 -8.47 -1.02 20.08
C ASN A 91 -9.50 -2.11 20.44
N ARG A 92 -9.59 -3.15 19.61
CA ARG A 92 -10.48 -4.30 19.82
C ARG A 92 -10.22 -5.06 21.12
N PHE A 93 -8.97 -5.02 21.61
CA PHE A 93 -8.54 -5.68 22.84
C PHE A 93 -8.82 -4.84 24.10
N GLY A 94 -9.30 -3.61 23.93
CA GLY A 94 -9.58 -2.68 25.02
C GLY A 94 -8.40 -1.81 25.43
N ASP A 95 -7.23 -1.95 24.80
CA ASP A 95 -6.06 -1.12 25.06
C ASP A 95 -6.25 0.30 24.53
N ARG A 96 -5.62 1.27 25.19
CA ARG A 96 -5.60 2.65 24.71
C ARG A 96 -4.69 2.72 23.49
N VAL A 97 -5.17 3.36 22.45
CA VAL A 97 -4.41 3.64 21.23
C VAL A 97 -3.81 5.04 21.35
N MET A 98 -2.53 5.17 21.04
CA MET A 98 -1.81 6.45 21.10
C MET A 98 -2.24 7.37 19.95
N LEU A 99 -2.21 6.88 18.71
CA LEU A 99 -2.67 7.59 17.51
C LEU A 99 -3.56 6.67 16.68
N ASN A 100 -4.64 7.21 16.13
CA ASN A 100 -5.73 6.42 15.55
C ASN A 100 -5.99 6.79 14.07
N GLU A 101 -7.09 6.29 13.52
CA GLU A 101 -7.46 6.44 12.11
C GLU A 101 -7.57 7.91 11.68
N PHE A 102 -8.03 8.80 12.57
CA PHE A 102 -8.04 10.26 12.36
C PHE A 102 -6.62 10.80 12.11
N HIS A 103 -5.65 10.36 12.91
CA HIS A 103 -4.25 10.78 12.79
C HIS A 103 -3.62 10.22 11.52
N MET A 104 -3.86 8.95 11.19
CA MET A 104 -3.30 8.34 9.97
C MET A 104 -3.83 9.02 8.70
N ALA A 105 -5.11 9.43 8.70
CA ALA A 105 -5.67 10.25 7.61
C ALA A 105 -4.98 11.62 7.48
N HIS A 106 -4.69 12.28 8.60
CA HIS A 106 -3.91 13.52 8.60
C HIS A 106 -2.45 13.34 8.15
N CYS A 107 -1.83 12.21 8.50
CA CYS A 107 -0.49 11.83 8.03
C CYS A 107 -0.47 11.51 6.52
N SER A 108 -1.61 11.10 5.94
CA SER A 108 -1.73 10.76 4.52
C SER A 108 -1.99 12.00 3.67
N LYS A 109 -3.10 12.72 3.91
CA LYS A 109 -3.55 13.86 3.08
C LYS A 109 -3.63 15.19 3.80
N GLY A 110 -3.76 15.18 5.13
CA GLY A 110 -3.98 16.38 5.91
C GLY A 110 -2.70 17.12 6.31
N ASP A 111 -2.81 17.86 7.41
CA ASP A 111 -1.70 18.45 8.15
C ASP A 111 -0.98 17.37 8.99
N PRO A 112 0.26 17.00 8.66
CA PRO A 112 1.00 15.99 9.41
C PRO A 112 1.24 16.37 10.87
N GLY A 113 1.18 17.68 11.21
CA GLY A 113 1.36 18.11 12.58
C GLY A 113 0.20 17.76 13.51
N ILE A 114 -1.00 17.53 12.97
CA ILE A 114 -2.12 16.95 13.74
C ILE A 114 -1.80 15.50 14.13
N ALA A 115 -1.13 14.76 13.23
CA ALA A 115 -0.83 13.36 13.43
C ALA A 115 0.43 13.13 14.29
N LEU A 116 1.46 13.94 14.09
CA LEU A 116 2.82 13.67 14.59
C LEU A 116 3.35 14.73 15.57
N GLY A 117 2.70 15.89 15.65
CA GLY A 117 3.12 17.02 16.50
C GLY A 117 3.44 18.29 15.70
N PRO A 118 3.38 19.47 16.33
CA PRO A 118 3.44 20.78 15.66
C PRO A 118 4.69 21.00 14.79
N GLU A 119 5.80 20.31 15.06
CA GLU A 119 7.04 20.38 14.28
C GLU A 119 6.89 19.91 12.82
N PHE A 120 5.84 19.14 12.51
CA PHE A 120 5.54 18.66 11.15
C PHE A 120 4.53 19.53 10.40
N SER A 121 3.89 20.51 11.04
CA SER A 121 2.94 21.40 10.34
C SER A 121 3.59 22.20 9.22
N ARG A 122 4.92 22.38 9.24
CA ARG A 122 5.69 22.94 8.13
C ARG A 122 5.61 22.14 6.83
N TYR A 123 5.23 20.87 6.89
CA TYR A 123 5.06 20.00 5.71
C TYR A 123 3.63 20.03 5.14
N ARG A 124 2.76 20.87 5.70
CA ARG A 124 1.41 21.06 5.17
C ARG A 124 1.47 21.67 3.77
N GLY A 125 0.86 20.98 2.80
CA GLY A 125 0.71 21.48 1.43
C GLY A 125 1.97 21.47 0.58
N ILE A 126 3.07 20.89 1.08
CA ILE A 126 4.31 20.69 0.31
C ILE A 126 4.65 19.20 0.23
N ARG A 127 5.54 18.85 -0.71
CA ARG A 127 6.05 17.48 -0.86
C ARG A 127 6.85 17.08 0.38
N ALA A 128 6.41 16.02 1.04
CA ALA A 128 7.00 15.48 2.24
C ALA A 128 6.64 14.00 2.38
N THR A 129 7.27 13.32 3.35
CA THR A 129 6.89 11.97 3.74
C THR A 129 5.42 11.94 4.17
N ARG A 130 4.63 11.09 3.52
CA ARG A 130 3.23 10.87 3.82
C ARG A 130 2.97 9.37 3.81
N LEU A 131 1.95 8.95 4.56
CA LEU A 131 1.41 7.61 4.36
C LEU A 131 0.59 7.58 3.06
N PRO A 132 0.47 6.41 2.41
CA PRO A 132 -0.55 6.22 1.40
C PRO A 132 -1.95 6.43 1.94
N ASP A 133 -2.87 6.79 1.04
CA ASP A 133 -4.26 7.13 1.35
C ASP A 133 -5.27 6.13 0.78
N GLY A 134 -6.50 6.16 1.32
CA GLY A 134 -7.62 5.36 0.85
C GLY A 134 -7.31 3.87 0.94
N GLY A 135 -7.60 3.12 -0.13
CA GLY A 135 -7.34 1.69 -0.19
C GLY A 135 -5.87 1.26 -0.10
N LEU A 136 -4.92 2.19 -0.13
CA LEU A 136 -3.50 1.89 0.11
C LEU A 136 -3.03 2.27 1.52
N ARG A 137 -3.86 2.90 2.36
CA ARG A 137 -3.49 3.14 3.74
C ARG A 137 -3.63 1.83 4.52
N LEU A 138 -2.50 1.25 4.91
CA LEU A 138 -2.43 -0.10 5.49
C LEU A 138 -1.83 -0.09 6.91
N VAL A 139 -1.98 1.06 7.59
CA VAL A 139 -1.76 1.26 9.01
C VAL A 139 -2.91 2.13 9.52
N ASP A 140 -3.69 1.61 10.47
CA ASP A 140 -4.85 2.32 11.01
C ASP A 140 -4.50 3.05 12.31
N ARG A 141 -3.63 2.44 13.12
CA ARG A 141 -3.40 2.85 14.50
C ARG A 141 -1.95 2.65 14.92
N ILE A 142 -1.46 3.56 15.76
CA ILE A 142 -0.23 3.41 16.53
C ILE A 142 -0.66 3.20 17.98
N VAL A 143 -0.40 2.00 18.50
CA VAL A 143 -0.78 1.60 19.87
C VAL A 143 0.16 2.27 20.87
N ALA A 144 1.47 2.18 20.63
CA ALA A 144 2.49 2.77 21.47
C ALA A 144 3.79 2.99 20.70
N VAL A 145 4.56 4.00 21.10
CA VAL A 145 5.94 4.23 20.66
C VAL A 145 6.85 4.27 21.87
N GLN A 146 7.98 3.58 21.81
CA GLN A 146 9.07 3.67 22.77
C GLN A 146 10.28 4.28 22.05
N GLY A 147 10.58 5.53 22.37
CA GLY A 147 11.68 6.26 21.74
C GLY A 147 11.54 7.76 22.00
N GLU A 148 12.64 8.49 21.79
CA GLU A 148 12.69 9.94 21.97
C GLU A 148 12.89 10.62 20.61
N ARG A 149 12.00 11.58 20.29
CA ARG A 149 12.09 12.36 19.05
C ARG A 149 13.45 13.08 18.97
N GLY A 150 14.09 12.99 17.81
CA GLY A 150 15.40 13.61 17.56
C GLY A 150 16.58 12.84 18.18
N ASN A 151 16.33 11.69 18.81
CA ASN A 151 17.37 10.82 19.34
C ASN A 151 17.49 9.53 18.49
N PRO A 152 18.28 9.54 17.41
CA PRO A 152 18.38 8.42 16.47
C PRO A 152 19.18 7.21 17.00
N ARG A 153 19.74 7.29 18.21
CA ARG A 153 20.59 6.24 18.78
C ARG A 153 19.83 5.20 19.60
N GLY A 154 18.52 5.41 19.81
CA GLY A 154 17.69 4.44 20.53
C GLY A 154 17.23 3.33 19.60
N ASN A 155 17.26 2.08 20.08
CA ASN A 155 16.47 0.96 19.55
C ASN A 155 14.97 1.27 19.73
N ALA A 156 14.53 2.36 19.12
CA ALA A 156 13.18 2.85 19.26
C ALA A 156 12.26 1.82 18.63
N THR A 157 11.15 1.53 19.29
CA THR A 157 10.18 0.56 18.83
C THR A 157 8.80 1.19 18.77
N HIS A 158 7.93 0.61 17.98
CA HIS A 158 6.50 0.89 18.11
C HIS A 158 5.66 -0.33 17.81
N GLN A 159 4.38 -0.20 18.17
CA GLN A 159 3.35 -1.16 17.83
C GLN A 159 2.29 -0.44 17.01
N THR A 160 1.95 -1.02 15.86
CA THR A 160 0.86 -0.53 15.01
C THR A 160 -0.15 -1.63 14.74
N GLU A 161 -1.35 -1.23 14.35
CA GLU A 161 -2.40 -2.16 13.94
C GLU A 161 -2.95 -1.77 12.58
N TYR A 162 -3.31 -2.79 11.81
CA TYR A 162 -4.11 -2.68 10.60
C TYR A 162 -5.27 -3.68 10.70
N ASP A 163 -6.49 -3.20 10.53
CA ASP A 163 -7.65 -4.07 10.33
C ASP A 163 -7.65 -4.53 8.87
N SER A 164 -7.82 -5.83 8.62
CA SER A 164 -7.88 -6.40 7.28
C SER A 164 -9.29 -6.89 6.94
N PRO A 165 -10.23 -5.98 6.61
CA PRO A 165 -11.60 -6.36 6.29
C PRO A 165 -11.68 -7.34 5.12
N ALA A 166 -12.51 -8.37 5.24
CA ALA A 166 -12.73 -9.36 4.18
C ALA A 166 -13.25 -8.76 2.86
N ASP A 167 -13.88 -7.59 2.90
CA ASP A 167 -14.40 -6.85 1.76
C ASP A 167 -13.39 -5.85 1.15
N SER A 168 -12.14 -5.85 1.63
CA SER A 168 -11.08 -5.03 1.03
C SER A 168 -10.86 -5.41 -0.44
N TRP A 169 -10.64 -4.38 -1.28
CA TRP A 169 -10.46 -4.53 -2.74
C TRP A 169 -9.43 -5.60 -3.11
N TYR A 170 -8.32 -5.70 -2.36
CA TYR A 170 -7.23 -6.61 -2.66
C TYR A 170 -7.57 -8.09 -2.47
N TYR A 171 -8.61 -8.43 -1.70
CA TYR A 171 -9.10 -9.82 -1.60
C TYR A 171 -9.96 -10.22 -2.80
N GLN A 172 -10.59 -9.25 -3.45
CA GLN A 172 -11.42 -9.47 -4.64
C GLN A 172 -10.56 -9.47 -5.91
N ASP A 173 -9.52 -8.63 -5.92
CA ASP A 173 -8.69 -8.39 -7.09
C ASP A 173 -7.52 -9.39 -7.24
N THR A 174 -7.21 -10.21 -6.23
CA THR A 174 -6.06 -11.12 -6.26
C THR A 174 -6.39 -12.54 -6.73
N ALA A 175 -5.43 -13.20 -7.40
CA ALA A 175 -5.45 -14.64 -7.63
C ALA A 175 -5.09 -15.49 -6.39
N ASN A 176 -4.60 -14.87 -5.32
CA ASN A 176 -4.22 -15.57 -4.09
C ASN A 176 -5.44 -16.01 -3.28
N ALA A 177 -5.32 -17.13 -2.56
CA ALA A 177 -6.38 -17.63 -1.68
C ALA A 177 -6.65 -16.68 -0.48
N SER A 178 -5.64 -15.92 -0.07
CA SER A 178 -5.68 -14.92 1.00
C SER A 178 -5.14 -13.58 0.46
N MET A 179 -4.45 -12.81 1.29
CA MET A 179 -3.92 -11.49 0.96
C MET A 179 -2.75 -11.58 -0.05
N PRO A 180 -2.65 -10.66 -1.03
CA PRO A 180 -1.54 -10.62 -1.97
C PRO A 180 -0.24 -10.11 -1.34
N ASN A 181 0.90 -10.43 -1.96
CA ASN A 181 2.21 -10.10 -1.42
C ASN A 181 2.44 -8.59 -1.31
N CYS A 182 1.92 -7.79 -2.26
CA CYS A 182 2.01 -6.33 -2.14
C CYS A 182 1.44 -5.81 -0.82
N VAL A 183 0.34 -6.38 -0.30
CA VAL A 183 -0.29 -5.92 0.95
C VAL A 183 0.48 -6.44 2.18
N TYR A 184 1.02 -7.67 2.14
CA TYR A 184 1.98 -8.14 3.16
C TYR A 184 3.16 -7.18 3.31
N MET A 185 3.79 -6.81 2.19
CA MET A 185 4.89 -5.85 2.18
C MET A 185 4.42 -4.49 2.68
N GLU A 186 3.36 -3.95 2.10
CA GLU A 186 2.95 -2.56 2.29
C GLU A 186 2.49 -2.27 3.74
N THR A 187 1.77 -3.20 4.39
CA THR A 187 1.40 -3.07 5.82
C THR A 187 2.64 -2.92 6.72
N SER A 188 3.66 -3.75 6.51
CA SER A 188 4.89 -3.73 7.30
C SER A 188 5.81 -2.57 6.95
N LEU A 189 5.91 -2.22 5.66
CA LEU A 189 6.71 -1.09 5.18
C LEU A 189 6.16 0.24 5.68
N GLN A 190 4.84 0.44 5.65
CA GLN A 190 4.20 1.62 6.23
C GLN A 190 4.37 1.67 7.75
N SER A 191 4.27 0.53 8.45
CA SER A 191 4.56 0.48 9.89
C SER A 191 5.99 0.95 10.17
N ALA A 192 7.00 0.38 9.52
CA ALA A 192 8.40 0.79 9.72
C ALA A 192 8.64 2.27 9.39
N LEU A 193 8.08 2.75 8.28
CA LEU A 193 8.13 4.15 7.85
C LEU A 193 7.62 5.11 8.93
N VAL A 194 6.45 4.81 9.50
CA VAL A 194 5.79 5.68 10.48
C VAL A 194 6.67 5.88 11.71
N LEU A 195 7.39 4.84 12.15
CA LEU A 195 8.32 4.96 13.29
C LEU A 195 9.42 5.98 13.01
N GLY A 196 10.13 5.84 11.89
CA GLY A 196 11.22 6.74 11.51
C GLY A 196 10.75 8.18 11.36
N TYR A 197 9.61 8.37 10.69
CA TYR A 197 9.02 9.69 10.51
C TYR A 197 8.58 10.29 11.85
N TYR A 198 7.90 9.50 12.69
CA TYR A 198 7.50 9.92 14.04
C TYR A 198 8.70 10.28 14.92
N LEU A 199 9.85 9.62 14.80
CA LEU A 199 11.07 9.98 15.56
C LEU A 199 11.75 11.25 15.03
N GLY A 200 11.29 11.79 13.91
CA GLY A 200 11.75 13.06 13.38
C GLY A 200 12.94 12.96 12.43
N ALA A 201 13.07 11.86 11.68
CA ALA A 201 14.14 11.66 10.69
C ALA A 201 14.27 12.83 9.69
N THR A 202 13.18 13.55 9.43
CA THR A 202 13.15 14.67 8.48
C THR A 202 13.34 16.04 9.15
N LEU A 203 13.31 16.11 10.49
CA LEU A 203 13.19 17.38 11.20
C LEU A 203 14.53 18.14 11.30
N SER A 204 15.65 17.43 11.39
CA SER A 204 16.99 17.98 11.66
C SER A 204 17.75 18.41 10.41
N GLU A 205 17.78 17.58 9.36
CA GLU A 205 18.72 17.77 8.23
C GLU A 205 18.07 18.20 6.91
N LEU A 206 16.79 17.90 6.70
CA LEU A 206 16.12 18.16 5.42
C LEU A 206 15.41 19.51 5.41
N GLY A 207 14.72 19.88 6.50
CA GLY A 207 14.14 21.20 6.74
C GLY A 207 12.97 21.64 5.83
N GLY A 208 12.87 21.09 4.61
CA GLY A 208 11.92 21.46 3.56
C GLY A 208 11.40 20.25 2.76
N GLU A 209 11.19 20.41 1.46
CA GLU A 209 10.65 19.34 0.61
C GLU A 209 11.57 18.13 0.54
N HIS A 210 10.96 16.95 0.63
CA HIS A 210 11.67 15.68 0.57
C HIS A 210 10.75 14.55 0.13
N SER A 211 11.36 13.49 -0.38
CA SER A 211 10.70 12.26 -0.79
C SER A 211 11.22 11.11 0.05
N LEU A 212 10.34 10.17 0.38
CA LEU A 212 10.70 8.91 1.00
C LEU A 212 10.76 7.82 -0.05
N ARG A 213 11.83 7.03 -0.06
CA ARG A 213 11.91 5.82 -0.89
C ARG A 213 12.37 4.63 -0.06
N ASN A 214 11.71 3.49 -0.24
CA ASN A 214 12.30 2.23 0.14
C ASN A 214 13.50 1.95 -0.78
N LEU A 215 14.60 1.46 -0.23
CA LEU A 215 15.83 1.16 -0.96
C LEU A 215 16.10 -0.34 -1.05
N GLY A 216 15.33 -1.13 -0.32
CA GLY A 216 15.46 -2.58 -0.26
C GLY A 216 14.96 -3.12 1.06
N GLY A 217 15.05 -4.44 1.17
CA GLY A 217 14.67 -5.17 2.36
C GLY A 217 14.69 -6.67 2.14
N SER A 218 14.26 -7.37 3.16
CA SER A 218 13.99 -8.80 3.13
C SER A 218 12.66 -9.08 3.81
N ALA A 219 12.02 -10.19 3.46
CA ALA A 219 10.86 -10.65 4.18
C ALA A 219 10.62 -12.15 4.07
N THR A 220 10.02 -12.73 5.11
CA THR A 220 9.69 -14.14 5.20
C THR A 220 8.29 -14.30 5.76
N VAL A 221 7.46 -15.10 5.09
CA VAL A 221 6.21 -15.60 5.68
C VAL A 221 6.56 -16.76 6.62
N LEU A 222 6.19 -16.65 7.89
CA LEU A 222 6.54 -17.58 8.96
C LEU A 222 5.49 -18.68 9.14
N ARG A 223 4.25 -18.36 8.84
CA ARG A 223 3.14 -19.32 8.85
C ARG A 223 2.02 -18.81 7.96
N GLU A 224 1.16 -19.73 7.60
CA GLU A 224 0.00 -19.42 6.79
C GLU A 224 -1.21 -19.03 7.66
N VAL A 225 -1.90 -17.97 7.26
CA VAL A 225 -3.11 -17.46 7.90
C VAL A 225 -4.04 -16.88 6.83
N ASP A 226 -5.33 -17.18 6.89
CA ASP A 226 -6.32 -16.35 6.20
C ASP A 226 -6.46 -15.04 6.97
N LEU A 227 -6.07 -13.94 6.32
CA LEU A 227 -5.96 -12.63 6.95
C LEU A 227 -7.28 -11.86 6.94
N ARG A 228 -8.34 -12.39 6.31
CA ARG A 228 -9.67 -11.77 6.27
C ARG A 228 -10.23 -11.60 7.69
N ASP A 229 -10.72 -10.40 7.97
CA ASP A 229 -11.27 -9.95 9.24
C ASP A 229 -10.30 -10.10 10.44
N LYS A 230 -9.00 -10.15 10.17
CA LYS A 230 -7.95 -10.17 11.18
C LYS A 230 -7.44 -8.76 11.47
N ILE A 231 -6.83 -8.63 12.65
CA ILE A 231 -6.05 -7.45 13.03
C ILE A 231 -4.58 -7.84 12.96
N LEU A 232 -3.84 -7.22 12.05
CA LEU A 232 -2.39 -7.39 11.94
C LEU A 232 -1.74 -6.48 12.96
N GLN A 233 -1.16 -7.08 14.01
CA GLN A 233 -0.41 -6.36 15.03
C GLN A 233 1.06 -6.33 14.64
N GLN A 234 1.56 -5.17 14.24
CA GLN A 234 2.94 -4.95 13.81
C GLN A 234 3.80 -4.53 15.00
N HIS A 235 5.03 -5.02 15.03
CA HIS A 235 6.12 -4.52 15.86
C HIS A 235 7.26 -4.10 14.93
N SER A 236 7.75 -2.88 15.06
CA SER A 236 8.90 -2.40 14.29
C SER A 236 9.95 -1.79 15.19
N THR A 237 11.22 -1.99 14.85
CA THR A 237 12.38 -1.43 15.56
C THR A 237 13.22 -0.61 14.58
N LEU A 238 13.59 0.62 14.96
CA LEU A 238 14.62 1.38 14.27
C LEU A 238 15.99 0.79 14.63
N LEU A 239 16.68 0.22 13.64
CA LEU A 239 17.98 -0.42 13.82
C LEU A 239 19.14 0.56 13.66
N SER A 240 19.02 1.48 12.70
CA SER A 240 20.09 2.41 12.37
C SER A 240 19.52 3.72 11.80
N THR A 241 20.27 4.81 11.96
CA THR A 241 20.04 6.06 11.23
C THR A 241 21.39 6.57 10.76
N THR A 242 21.52 6.76 9.45
CA THR A 242 22.75 7.20 8.78
C THR A 242 22.50 8.51 8.05
N PRO A 243 22.92 9.65 8.62
CA PRO A 243 22.95 10.93 7.95
C PRO A 243 23.85 10.93 6.72
N MET A 244 23.42 11.58 5.64
CA MET A 244 24.17 11.76 4.41
C MET A 244 23.92 13.15 3.82
N PRO A 245 24.80 13.69 2.95
CA PRO A 245 24.54 14.97 2.30
C PRO A 245 23.22 14.96 1.52
N GLY A 246 22.24 15.73 2.02
CA GLY A 246 20.91 15.86 1.40
C GLY A 246 19.97 14.67 1.60
N SER A 247 20.34 13.70 2.44
CA SER A 247 19.48 12.55 2.74
C SER A 247 19.74 11.92 4.11
N VAL A 248 18.77 11.18 4.62
CA VAL A 248 18.93 10.36 5.83
C VAL A 248 18.48 8.95 5.49
N LEU A 249 19.29 7.95 5.83
CA LEU A 249 18.93 6.54 5.66
C LEU A 249 18.58 5.93 7.00
N GLN A 250 17.56 5.07 7.03
CA GLN A 250 17.13 4.35 8.23
C GLN A 250 16.86 2.88 7.92
N ASP A 251 17.40 2.01 8.76
CA ASP A 251 17.14 0.57 8.74
C ASP A 251 16.14 0.20 9.82
N PHE A 252 15.24 -0.71 9.49
CA PHE A 252 14.21 -1.20 10.39
C PHE A 252 14.11 -2.71 10.34
N SER A 253 13.85 -3.34 11.47
CA SER A 253 13.23 -4.66 11.50
C SER A 253 11.73 -4.51 11.74
N TYR A 254 10.95 -5.43 11.20
CA TYR A 254 9.52 -5.49 11.44
C TYR A 254 9.05 -6.94 11.54
N ARG A 255 7.94 -7.12 12.26
CA ARG A 255 7.21 -8.38 12.34
C ARG A 255 5.74 -8.05 12.54
N PHE A 256 4.84 -8.74 11.85
CA PHE A 256 3.44 -8.75 12.26
C PHE A 256 2.98 -10.10 12.75
N SER A 257 2.07 -10.04 13.70
CA SER A 257 1.43 -11.18 14.35
C SER A 257 -0.08 -11.06 14.20
N VAL A 258 -0.74 -12.21 14.22
CA VAL A 258 -2.20 -12.33 14.26
C VAL A 258 -2.53 -13.28 15.39
N ASP A 259 -3.46 -12.89 16.26
CA ASP A 259 -3.87 -13.69 17.42
C ASP A 259 -2.66 -14.09 18.32
N GLY A 260 -1.69 -13.18 18.46
CA GLY A 260 -0.47 -13.37 19.27
C GLY A 260 0.68 -14.14 18.60
N GLU A 261 0.45 -14.75 17.44
CA GLU A 261 1.44 -15.60 16.76
C GLU A 261 2.05 -14.90 15.53
N PRO A 262 3.39 -14.86 15.38
CA PRO A 262 4.07 -14.25 14.23
C PRO A 262 3.64 -14.84 12.89
N VAL A 263 3.45 -14.00 11.87
CA VAL A 263 3.04 -14.41 10.51
C VAL A 263 4.05 -14.01 9.47
N TYR A 264 4.66 -12.84 9.62
CA TYR A 264 5.57 -12.25 8.63
C TYR A 264 6.61 -11.42 9.34
N GLU A 265 7.84 -11.48 8.88
CA GLU A 265 8.93 -10.65 9.40
C GLU A 265 9.96 -10.32 8.35
N GLY A 266 10.75 -9.30 8.63
CA GLY A 266 11.79 -8.88 7.71
C GLY A 266 12.51 -7.63 8.17
N GLU A 267 13.30 -7.10 7.24
CA GLU A 267 14.01 -5.83 7.40
C GLU A 267 13.75 -4.93 6.19
N SER A 268 13.88 -3.64 6.40
CA SER A 268 13.68 -2.64 5.35
C SER A 268 14.62 -1.46 5.56
N MET A 269 15.14 -0.94 4.44
CA MET A 269 15.92 0.30 4.42
C MET A 269 15.11 1.38 3.72
N PHE A 270 14.94 2.52 4.38
CA PHE A 270 14.31 3.71 3.81
C PHE A 270 15.31 4.86 3.71
N GLY A 271 15.15 5.69 2.69
CA GLY A 271 15.86 6.95 2.56
C GLY A 271 14.89 8.13 2.43
N TYR A 272 15.17 9.19 3.17
CA TYR A 272 14.53 10.49 3.04
C TYR A 272 15.48 11.38 2.23
N PHE A 273 15.04 11.87 1.08
CA PHE A 273 15.90 12.60 0.14
C PHE A 273 15.34 13.97 -0.14
N ASN A 274 16.19 15.00 -0.11
CA ASN A 274 15.86 16.24 -0.80
C ASN A 274 15.91 16.03 -2.32
N GLU A 275 15.44 17.03 -3.08
CA GLU A 275 15.35 16.93 -4.54
C GLU A 275 16.71 16.65 -5.21
N ALA A 276 17.77 17.34 -4.78
CA ALA A 276 19.09 17.19 -5.37
C ALA A 276 19.72 15.80 -5.13
N ALA A 277 19.48 15.22 -3.94
CA ALA A 277 19.92 13.86 -3.63
C ALA A 277 19.09 12.82 -4.39
N LEU A 278 17.77 13.02 -4.48
CA LEU A 278 16.87 12.11 -5.19
C LEU A 278 17.15 12.10 -6.70
N ALA A 279 17.54 13.22 -7.30
CA ALA A 279 17.85 13.30 -8.73
C ALA A 279 19.11 12.49 -9.13
N ARG A 280 19.99 12.14 -8.18
CA ARG A 280 21.23 11.38 -8.42
C ARG A 280 20.97 9.86 -8.42
N GLN A 281 19.98 9.41 -9.18
CA GLN A 281 19.69 7.99 -9.35
C GLN A 281 20.47 7.42 -10.54
N SER A 282 21.40 6.51 -10.25
CA SER A 282 22.19 5.81 -11.27
C SER A 282 21.66 4.40 -11.58
N GLY A 283 20.51 3.99 -11.04
CA GLY A 283 20.05 2.60 -11.21
C GLY A 283 20.90 1.61 -10.40
N LEU A 284 20.64 0.33 -10.61
CA LEU A 284 21.42 -0.76 -10.02
C LEU A 284 22.80 -0.92 -10.67
N ASP A 285 22.96 -0.41 -11.89
CA ASP A 285 24.13 -0.65 -12.74
C ASP A 285 25.00 0.60 -12.95
N ALA A 286 24.93 1.55 -12.01
CA ALA A 286 25.74 2.78 -12.00
C ALA A 286 25.68 3.59 -13.32
N GLY A 287 24.50 3.65 -13.92
CA GLY A 287 24.21 4.39 -15.16
C GLY A 287 24.49 3.59 -16.44
N ARG A 288 25.05 2.38 -16.34
CA ARG A 288 25.23 1.49 -17.49
C ARG A 288 23.88 0.90 -17.89
N LEU A 289 23.54 0.99 -19.17
CA LEU A 289 22.42 0.25 -19.73
C LEU A 289 22.78 -1.24 -19.76
N VAL A 290 22.01 -2.05 -19.03
CA VAL A 290 22.10 -3.52 -19.06
C VAL A 290 20.84 -4.03 -19.76
N PRO A 291 20.99 -4.72 -20.91
CA PRO A 291 19.85 -5.31 -21.60
C PRO A 291 19.23 -6.45 -20.79
N THR A 292 18.03 -6.86 -21.17
CA THR A 292 17.43 -8.08 -20.62
C THR A 292 18.14 -9.31 -21.15
N TRP A 293 18.01 -10.45 -20.46
CA TRP A 293 18.60 -11.71 -20.94
C TRP A 293 18.12 -12.07 -22.35
N LEU A 294 16.86 -11.81 -22.68
CA LEU A 294 16.32 -12.08 -24.02
C LEU A 294 16.95 -11.19 -25.10
N ASP A 295 17.21 -9.91 -24.77
CA ASP A 295 17.80 -8.95 -25.69
C ASP A 295 19.31 -9.16 -25.88
N GLU A 296 19.98 -9.84 -24.94
CA GLU A 296 21.41 -10.21 -25.00
C GLU A 296 21.70 -11.44 -25.88
N GLN A 297 20.67 -12.22 -26.27
CA GLN A 297 20.90 -13.47 -27.01
C GLN A 297 21.37 -13.19 -28.45
N GLU A 298 22.49 -13.82 -28.86
CA GLU A 298 23.01 -13.73 -30.23
C GLU A 298 22.02 -14.27 -31.27
N SER A 299 21.33 -15.36 -30.94
CA SER A 299 20.25 -15.93 -31.74
C SER A 299 18.95 -15.88 -30.94
N ARG A 300 17.90 -15.28 -31.52
CA ARG A 300 16.64 -15.09 -30.81
C ARG A 300 16.00 -16.44 -30.51
N PRO A 301 15.82 -16.83 -29.23
CA PRO A 301 15.20 -18.09 -28.88
C PRO A 301 13.72 -18.09 -29.27
N ALA A 302 13.10 -19.28 -29.30
CA ALA A 302 11.67 -19.40 -29.47
C ALA A 302 10.95 -18.75 -28.27
N VAL A 303 10.04 -17.81 -28.56
CA VAL A 303 9.26 -17.09 -27.56
C VAL A 303 7.81 -17.49 -27.70
N ARG A 304 7.22 -17.91 -26.58
CA ARG A 304 5.79 -18.15 -26.43
C ARG A 304 5.16 -16.98 -25.68
N ILE A 305 3.92 -16.64 -26.00
CA ILE A 305 3.20 -15.52 -25.37
C ILE A 305 2.05 -16.06 -24.54
N ILE A 306 1.96 -15.64 -23.29
CA ILE A 306 0.79 -15.79 -22.43
C ILE A 306 0.00 -14.49 -22.55
N ASP A 307 -1.20 -14.54 -23.12
CA ASP A 307 -2.10 -13.39 -23.22
C ASP A 307 -2.94 -13.25 -21.93
N VAL A 308 -2.38 -12.53 -20.97
CA VAL A 308 -2.97 -12.33 -19.63
C VAL A 308 -4.23 -11.49 -19.72
N ALA A 309 -4.23 -10.46 -20.58
CA ALA A 309 -5.38 -9.60 -20.80
C ALA A 309 -6.58 -10.37 -21.35
N ALA A 310 -6.38 -11.24 -22.35
CA ALA A 310 -7.44 -12.09 -22.90
C ALA A 310 -7.95 -13.09 -21.86
N ARG A 311 -7.05 -13.71 -21.08
CA ARG A 311 -7.46 -14.63 -19.99
C ARG A 311 -8.28 -13.90 -18.93
N ARG A 312 -7.85 -12.70 -18.53
CA ARG A 312 -8.54 -11.84 -17.57
C ARG A 312 -9.91 -11.37 -18.09
N ALA A 313 -10.11 -11.27 -19.41
CA ALA A 313 -11.41 -10.90 -19.97
C ALA A 313 -12.50 -11.96 -19.72
N ASP A 314 -12.12 -13.23 -19.52
CA ASP A 314 -13.05 -14.28 -19.08
C ASP A 314 -13.30 -14.17 -17.57
N PRO A 315 -14.52 -13.83 -17.10
CA PRO A 315 -14.82 -13.72 -15.68
C PRO A 315 -14.76 -15.07 -14.94
N SER A 316 -14.81 -16.19 -15.66
CA SER A 316 -14.70 -17.54 -15.10
C SER A 316 -13.27 -18.05 -15.03
N ALA A 317 -12.31 -17.36 -15.64
CA ALA A 317 -10.91 -17.76 -15.59
C ALA A 317 -10.42 -17.80 -14.13
N PRO A 318 -10.03 -18.99 -13.62
CA PRO A 318 -9.56 -19.14 -12.26
C PRO A 318 -8.16 -18.55 -12.11
N LEU A 319 -7.73 -18.32 -10.86
CA LEU A 319 -6.34 -17.98 -10.53
C LEU A 319 -5.79 -16.78 -11.33
N CYS A 320 -6.61 -15.75 -11.51
CA CYS A 320 -6.28 -14.57 -12.32
C CYS A 320 -6.54 -13.29 -11.54
N SER A 321 -5.51 -12.44 -11.43
CA SER A 321 -5.61 -11.13 -10.78
C SER A 321 -6.35 -10.13 -11.66
N ARG A 322 -7.18 -9.28 -11.04
CA ARG A 322 -8.17 -8.41 -11.67
C ARG A 322 -8.16 -7.02 -11.04
N GLY A 323 -9.00 -6.11 -11.59
CA GLY A 323 -9.22 -4.79 -11.01
C GLY A 323 -7.93 -4.00 -10.80
N HIS A 324 -7.70 -3.56 -9.57
CA HIS A 324 -6.52 -2.78 -9.18
C HIS A 324 -5.21 -3.58 -9.24
N LEU A 325 -5.27 -4.92 -9.30
CA LEU A 325 -4.12 -5.83 -9.46
C LEU A 325 -3.95 -6.33 -10.89
N ALA A 326 -4.59 -5.70 -11.89
CA ALA A 326 -4.31 -5.93 -13.30
C ALA A 326 -2.96 -5.31 -13.71
N LEU A 327 -1.85 -5.92 -13.28
CA LEU A 327 -0.50 -5.35 -13.41
C LEU A 327 0.24 -5.80 -14.69
N LEU A 328 -0.28 -6.80 -15.39
CA LEU A 328 0.31 -7.38 -16.61
C LEU A 328 -0.76 -7.52 -17.70
N ASP A 329 -0.36 -7.39 -18.96
CA ASP A 329 -1.21 -7.65 -20.12
C ASP A 329 -0.76 -8.88 -20.91
N ASP A 330 0.55 -9.10 -21.01
CA ASP A 330 1.14 -10.32 -21.57
C ASP A 330 2.43 -10.72 -20.86
N VAL A 331 2.82 -11.99 -21.03
CA VAL A 331 4.10 -12.52 -20.57
C VAL A 331 4.76 -13.30 -21.71
N GLN A 332 5.95 -12.87 -22.10
CA GLN A 332 6.84 -13.60 -22.99
C GLN A 332 7.56 -14.70 -22.21
N VAL A 333 7.53 -15.92 -22.73
CA VAL A 333 8.14 -17.10 -22.11
C VAL A 333 9.16 -17.71 -23.06
N VAL A 334 10.34 -18.02 -22.52
CA VAL A 334 11.32 -18.90 -23.17
C VAL A 334 11.48 -20.14 -22.29
N ASP A 335 10.88 -21.24 -22.73
CA ASP A 335 10.96 -22.53 -22.05
C ASP A 335 12.41 -23.04 -22.02
N GLY A 336 12.89 -23.43 -20.85
CA GLY A 336 14.30 -23.81 -20.65
C GLY A 336 15.30 -22.64 -20.76
N GLY A 337 14.83 -21.39 -20.86
CA GLY A 337 15.66 -20.19 -20.92
C GLY A 337 16.09 -19.66 -19.55
N GLY A 338 16.74 -18.48 -19.57
CA GLY A 338 17.14 -17.74 -18.38
C GLY A 338 18.42 -18.28 -17.72
N ARG A 339 18.87 -17.61 -16.65
CA ARG A 339 20.16 -17.87 -16.00
C ARG A 339 20.31 -19.28 -15.42
N TYR A 340 19.20 -19.95 -15.12
CA TYR A 340 19.19 -21.29 -14.51
C TYR A 340 18.69 -22.38 -15.45
N GLY A 341 18.30 -22.04 -16.68
CA GLY A 341 17.82 -23.02 -17.66
C GLY A 341 16.47 -23.67 -17.34
N GLN A 342 15.71 -23.14 -16.38
CA GLN A 342 14.39 -23.68 -15.98
C GLN A 342 13.21 -22.92 -16.62
N GLY A 343 13.46 -21.76 -17.22
CA GLY A 343 12.42 -20.88 -17.76
C GLY A 343 12.79 -19.41 -17.59
N TYR A 344 12.43 -18.61 -18.59
CA TYR A 344 12.58 -17.16 -18.57
C TYR A 344 11.25 -16.49 -18.89
N LEU A 345 10.89 -15.49 -18.09
CA LEU A 345 9.70 -14.67 -18.29
C LEU A 345 10.12 -13.22 -18.52
N ARG A 346 9.45 -12.54 -19.44
CA ARG A 346 9.57 -11.10 -19.65
C ARG A 346 8.19 -10.52 -19.86
N ALA A 347 7.88 -9.42 -19.20
CA ALA A 347 6.63 -8.69 -19.41
C ALA A 347 6.92 -7.20 -19.43
N SER A 348 6.18 -6.45 -20.25
CA SER A 348 6.23 -5.01 -20.21
C SER A 348 4.82 -4.43 -20.18
N ARG A 349 4.70 -3.26 -19.56
CA ARG A 349 3.43 -2.54 -19.45
C ARG A 349 3.68 -1.03 -19.55
N PRO A 350 2.98 -0.33 -20.46
CA PRO A 350 2.96 1.13 -20.46
C PRO A 350 2.51 1.69 -19.11
N ILE A 351 3.18 2.73 -18.64
CA ILE A 351 2.79 3.45 -17.42
C ILE A 351 1.67 4.43 -17.79
N ASP A 352 0.47 4.22 -17.26
CA ASP A 352 -0.63 5.16 -17.39
C ASP A 352 -0.57 6.18 -16.23
N PRO A 353 -0.40 7.49 -16.49
CA PRO A 353 -0.45 8.51 -15.45
C PRO A 353 -1.75 8.53 -14.64
N GLN A 354 -2.83 7.93 -15.16
CA GLN A 354 -4.13 7.81 -14.50
C GLN A 354 -4.27 6.54 -13.66
N ASP A 355 -3.23 5.69 -13.62
CA ASP A 355 -3.23 4.51 -12.75
C ASP A 355 -3.59 4.92 -11.31
N TRP A 356 -4.52 4.17 -10.74
CA TRP A 356 -5.21 4.51 -9.50
C TRP A 356 -4.25 4.79 -8.33
N PHE A 357 -3.10 4.10 -8.29
CA PHE A 357 -2.12 4.22 -7.22
C PHE A 357 -1.38 5.56 -7.23
N PHE A 358 -1.27 6.27 -8.36
CA PHE A 358 -0.62 7.60 -8.37
C PHE A 358 -1.40 8.63 -7.55
N ALA A 359 -2.73 8.49 -7.49
CA ALA A 359 -3.59 9.34 -6.68
C ALA A 359 -3.61 8.96 -5.18
N ARG A 360 -2.98 7.83 -4.80
CA ARG A 360 -3.12 7.21 -3.48
C ARG A 360 -1.79 6.96 -2.76
N HIS A 361 -0.71 6.61 -3.46
CA HIS A 361 0.53 6.15 -2.83
C HIS A 361 1.24 7.25 -2.04
N PHE A 362 1.62 8.38 -2.64
CA PHE A 362 2.10 9.53 -1.88
C PHE A 362 1.55 10.84 -2.45
N VAL A 363 0.77 11.53 -1.64
CA VAL A 363 0.14 12.80 -2.02
C VAL A 363 1.23 13.86 -2.18
N LEU A 364 1.24 14.56 -3.32
CA LEU A 364 2.30 15.50 -3.75
C LEU A 364 3.65 14.85 -4.11
N ASP A 365 3.72 13.52 -4.19
CA ASP A 365 4.92 12.77 -4.61
C ASP A 365 4.55 11.50 -5.41
N PRO A 366 3.83 11.63 -6.54
CA PRO A 366 3.27 10.48 -7.25
C PRO A 366 4.38 9.58 -7.80
N VAL A 367 4.37 8.33 -7.33
CA VAL A 367 5.34 7.28 -7.69
C VAL A 367 4.66 5.92 -7.57
N ILE A 368 5.04 4.95 -8.41
CA ILE A 368 4.53 3.57 -8.28
C ILE A 368 5.03 2.95 -6.95
N PRO A 369 4.16 2.30 -6.15
CA PRO A 369 4.60 1.49 -5.01
C PRO A 369 5.55 0.38 -5.45
N GLY A 370 6.70 0.26 -4.78
CA GLY A 370 7.66 -0.81 -5.06
C GLY A 370 7.08 -2.20 -4.84
N SER A 371 6.17 -2.32 -3.86
CA SER A 371 5.39 -3.52 -3.56
C SER A 371 4.55 -4.00 -4.76
N LEU A 372 4.02 -3.10 -5.60
CA LEU A 372 3.31 -3.48 -6.83
C LEU A 372 4.25 -3.99 -7.93
N GLY A 373 5.48 -3.47 -8.02
CA GLY A 373 6.47 -4.02 -8.96
C GLY A 373 6.91 -5.45 -8.58
N VAL A 374 6.99 -5.75 -7.27
CA VAL A 374 7.23 -7.12 -6.79
C VAL A 374 6.01 -8.01 -7.07
N GLU A 375 4.80 -7.50 -6.85
CA GLU A 375 3.56 -8.21 -7.18
C GLU A 375 3.45 -8.53 -8.68
N ALA A 376 3.87 -7.62 -9.57
CA ALA A 376 3.89 -7.88 -11.01
C ALA A 376 4.82 -9.05 -11.38
N VAL A 377 5.98 -9.18 -10.71
CA VAL A 377 6.88 -10.35 -10.88
C VAL A 377 6.20 -11.64 -10.40
N ILE A 378 5.54 -11.59 -9.23
CA ILE A 378 4.79 -12.72 -8.68
C ILE A 378 3.67 -13.14 -9.63
N GLN A 379 2.93 -12.19 -10.19
CA GLN A 379 1.87 -12.45 -11.17
C GLN A 379 2.45 -13.10 -12.43
N ALA A 380 3.59 -12.66 -12.95
CA ALA A 380 4.20 -13.31 -14.11
C ALA A 380 4.52 -14.79 -13.83
N MET A 381 5.00 -15.11 -12.63
CA MET A 381 5.25 -16.49 -12.19
C MET A 381 3.94 -17.29 -12.02
N GLN A 382 2.89 -16.67 -11.49
CA GLN A 382 1.55 -17.27 -11.37
C GLN A 382 0.96 -17.60 -12.74
N GLU A 383 1.04 -16.66 -13.68
CA GLU A 383 0.59 -16.83 -15.06
C GLU A 383 1.33 -17.98 -15.74
N TRP A 384 2.66 -18.03 -15.59
CA TRP A 384 3.48 -19.14 -16.08
C TRP A 384 3.09 -20.49 -15.46
N LEU A 385 2.75 -20.53 -14.17
CA LEU A 385 2.32 -21.76 -13.52
C LEU A 385 1.00 -22.30 -14.10
N VAL A 386 0.02 -21.42 -14.30
CA VAL A 386 -1.29 -21.82 -14.86
C VAL A 386 -1.15 -22.25 -16.31
N ASP A 387 -0.46 -21.45 -17.12
CA ASP A 387 -0.24 -21.73 -18.53
C ASP A 387 0.56 -23.03 -18.76
N GLY A 388 1.56 -23.31 -17.91
CA GLY A 388 2.30 -24.57 -17.91
C GLY A 388 1.48 -25.79 -17.46
N GLY A 389 0.19 -25.62 -17.15
CA GLY A 389 -0.71 -26.69 -16.73
C GLY A 389 -0.41 -27.22 -15.33
N HIS A 390 0.29 -26.47 -14.48
CA HIS A 390 0.66 -26.94 -13.14
C HIS A 390 -0.52 -27.03 -12.16
N ALA A 391 -1.66 -26.43 -12.51
CA ALA A 391 -2.93 -26.61 -11.82
C ALA A 391 -3.72 -27.84 -12.29
N ALA A 392 -3.26 -28.55 -13.33
CA ALA A 392 -4.01 -29.67 -13.89
C ALA A 392 -4.18 -30.79 -12.85
N GLY A 393 -5.42 -31.24 -12.66
CA GLY A 393 -5.77 -32.25 -11.65
C GLY A 393 -6.08 -31.67 -10.27
N PHE A 394 -5.93 -30.35 -10.07
CA PHE A 394 -6.44 -29.67 -8.90
C PHE A 394 -7.92 -29.34 -9.08
N THR A 395 -8.71 -29.54 -8.02
CA THR A 395 -10.15 -29.25 -7.97
C THR A 395 -10.39 -27.85 -7.42
N ARG A 396 -9.70 -27.49 -6.33
CA ARG A 396 -9.79 -26.18 -5.66
C ARG A 396 -8.37 -25.63 -5.45
N ALA A 397 -7.77 -25.22 -6.55
CA ALA A 397 -6.46 -24.60 -6.53
C ALA A 397 -6.52 -23.15 -6.01
N GLY A 398 -5.48 -22.73 -5.30
CA GLY A 398 -5.23 -21.35 -4.92
C GLY A 398 -3.74 -21.05 -4.92
N PHE A 399 -3.37 -19.79 -5.15
CA PHE A 399 -2.01 -19.33 -4.87
C PHE A 399 -1.86 -18.92 -3.41
N VAL A 400 -0.73 -19.26 -2.83
CA VAL A 400 -0.33 -18.83 -1.48
C VAL A 400 1.10 -18.34 -1.50
N LEU A 401 1.40 -17.43 -0.57
CA LEU A 401 2.79 -17.05 -0.31
C LEU A 401 3.50 -18.21 0.39
N PRO A 402 4.66 -18.68 -0.13
CA PRO A 402 5.39 -19.78 0.49
C PRO A 402 5.92 -19.45 1.90
N VAL A 403 5.65 -20.33 2.85
CA VAL A 403 6.22 -20.25 4.20
C VAL A 403 7.71 -20.63 4.17
N GLY A 404 8.52 -19.86 4.91
CA GLY A 404 9.92 -20.18 5.22
C GLY A 404 10.93 -19.84 4.13
N ILE A 405 10.53 -19.15 3.06
CA ILE A 405 11.45 -18.68 2.02
C ILE A 405 11.67 -17.18 2.17
N PRO A 406 12.89 -16.74 2.54
CA PRO A 406 13.20 -15.32 2.59
C PRO A 406 13.35 -14.77 1.18
N MET A 407 12.53 -13.77 0.83
CA MET A 407 12.70 -12.95 -0.37
C MET A 407 13.54 -11.72 -0.01
N THR A 408 14.42 -11.29 -0.91
CA THR A 408 15.10 -9.99 -0.78
C THR A 408 14.84 -9.12 -2.00
N TRP A 409 14.80 -7.80 -1.78
CA TRP A 409 14.68 -6.83 -2.86
C TRP A 409 15.63 -5.65 -2.64
N LYS A 410 16.04 -5.03 -3.76
CA LYS A 410 16.78 -3.77 -3.78
C LYS A 410 16.13 -2.82 -4.77
N TYR A 411 16.04 -1.56 -4.38
CA TYR A 411 15.57 -0.48 -5.24
C TYR A 411 16.66 0.58 -5.39
N ARG A 412 17.02 0.89 -6.63
CA ARG A 412 17.94 2.01 -6.97
C ARG A 412 17.31 2.90 -8.04
N GLY A 413 16.05 3.21 -7.86
CA GLY A 413 15.34 4.14 -8.72
C GLY A 413 13.87 4.23 -8.35
N GLN A 414 13.11 4.94 -9.17
CA GLN A 414 11.67 5.09 -9.02
C GLN A 414 10.99 5.10 -10.39
N PHE A 415 9.70 4.73 -10.39
CA PHE A 415 8.80 4.91 -11.52
C PHE A 415 7.89 6.11 -11.28
N LEU A 416 8.10 7.15 -12.06
CA LEU A 416 7.22 8.31 -12.15
C LEU A 416 6.13 8.05 -13.19
N SER A 417 5.04 8.80 -13.11
CA SER A 417 3.95 8.75 -14.09
C SER A 417 4.39 9.07 -15.52
N THR A 418 5.59 9.66 -15.70
CA THR A 418 6.15 10.05 -16.99
C THR A 418 7.23 9.11 -17.52
N ASP A 419 7.57 8.02 -16.81
CA ASP A 419 8.66 7.12 -17.22
C ASP A 419 8.28 6.18 -18.39
N GLY A 420 7.04 6.26 -18.89
CA GLY A 420 6.61 5.65 -20.15
C GLY A 420 6.25 4.17 -20.06
N GLU A 421 7.18 3.30 -19.65
CA GLU A 421 6.98 1.85 -19.60
C GLU A 421 7.71 1.23 -18.40
N SER A 422 7.14 0.16 -17.85
CA SER A 422 7.81 -0.75 -16.93
C SER A 422 8.08 -2.07 -17.64
N LEU A 423 9.31 -2.58 -17.51
CA LEU A 423 9.75 -3.85 -18.08
C LEU A 423 10.29 -4.72 -16.95
N LEU A 424 9.83 -5.96 -16.85
CA LEU A 424 10.36 -6.94 -15.90
C LEU A 424 10.94 -8.15 -16.62
N GLU A 425 11.88 -8.81 -15.95
CA GLU A 425 12.32 -10.15 -16.30
C GLU A 425 12.36 -11.06 -15.08
N VAL A 426 12.14 -12.35 -15.30
CA VAL A 426 12.14 -13.39 -14.27
C VAL A 426 12.98 -14.57 -14.77
N HIS A 427 13.90 -15.02 -13.94
CA HIS A 427 14.70 -16.22 -14.13
C HIS A 427 14.24 -17.30 -13.16
N VAL A 428 13.51 -18.28 -13.68
CA VAL A 428 13.03 -19.41 -12.86
C VAL A 428 14.24 -20.18 -12.37
N LYS A 429 14.38 -20.34 -11.05
CA LYS A 429 15.51 -20.99 -10.38
C LYS A 429 15.21 -22.43 -10.04
N SER A 430 14.01 -22.70 -9.50
CA SER A 430 13.54 -24.05 -9.19
C SER A 430 12.04 -24.19 -9.40
N LEU A 431 11.61 -25.41 -9.71
CA LEU A 431 10.21 -25.82 -9.78
C LEU A 431 10.07 -27.16 -9.06
N GLU A 432 9.51 -27.15 -7.87
CA GLU A 432 9.38 -28.32 -7.01
C GLU A 432 7.92 -28.75 -6.91
N ARG A 433 7.68 -30.06 -6.94
CA ARG A 433 6.34 -30.65 -6.87
C ARG A 433 6.23 -31.57 -5.66
N ARG A 434 5.13 -31.46 -4.94
CA ARG A 434 4.73 -32.39 -3.87
C ARG A 434 3.24 -32.72 -4.03
N PRO A 435 2.70 -33.75 -3.35
CA PRO A 435 1.28 -34.06 -3.44
C PRO A 435 0.40 -32.83 -3.18
N GLY A 436 -0.43 -32.47 -4.16
CA GLY A 436 -1.35 -31.32 -4.09
C GLY A 436 -0.70 -29.93 -4.14
N ARG A 437 0.59 -29.79 -4.51
CA ARG A 437 1.25 -28.48 -4.56
C ARG A 437 2.43 -28.40 -5.52
N VAL A 438 2.67 -27.20 -6.02
CA VAL A 438 3.80 -26.83 -6.88
C VAL A 438 4.38 -25.52 -6.38
N ARG A 439 5.69 -25.48 -6.16
CA ARG A 439 6.41 -24.30 -5.70
C ARG A 439 7.45 -23.89 -6.73
N VAL A 440 7.49 -22.61 -7.05
CA VAL A 440 8.49 -22.00 -7.94
C VAL A 440 9.25 -20.93 -7.18
N VAL A 441 10.57 -20.89 -7.37
CA VAL A 441 11.45 -19.83 -6.86
C VAL A 441 12.18 -19.21 -8.04
N ALA A 442 12.33 -17.89 -8.04
CA ALA A 442 12.95 -17.15 -9.13
C ALA A 442 13.71 -15.91 -8.63
N ASP A 443 14.65 -15.46 -9.45
CA ASP A 443 15.27 -14.15 -9.33
C ASP A 443 14.71 -13.25 -10.44
N ALA A 444 14.57 -11.95 -10.16
CA ALA A 444 13.94 -11.02 -11.09
C ALA A 444 14.63 -9.66 -11.10
N SER A 445 14.36 -8.91 -12.15
CA SER A 445 14.79 -7.52 -12.27
C SER A 445 13.70 -6.70 -12.95
N VAL A 446 13.67 -5.40 -12.67
CA VAL A 446 12.70 -4.48 -13.26
C VAL A 446 13.41 -3.20 -13.72
N TRP A 447 13.02 -2.73 -14.90
CA TRP A 447 13.57 -1.59 -15.62
C TRP A 447 12.50 -0.54 -15.84
N LYS A 448 12.94 0.70 -15.82
CA LYS A 448 12.36 1.75 -16.67
C LYS A 448 13.20 1.87 -17.94
N PRO A 449 12.75 2.59 -18.98
CA PRO A 449 13.40 2.54 -20.31
C PRO A 449 14.90 2.85 -20.31
N THR A 450 15.35 3.64 -19.33
CA THR A 450 16.74 4.10 -19.25
C THR A 450 17.62 3.30 -18.30
N MET A 451 17.06 2.50 -17.38
CA MET A 451 17.84 1.89 -16.30
C MET A 451 17.12 0.72 -15.62
N ARG A 452 17.89 -0.27 -15.18
CA ARG A 452 17.46 -1.30 -14.23
C ARG A 452 17.39 -0.70 -12.83
N ILE A 453 16.25 -0.83 -12.17
CA ILE A 453 16.01 -0.18 -10.88
C ILE A 453 15.68 -1.17 -9.77
N TYR A 454 15.08 -2.33 -10.08
CA TYR A 454 14.77 -3.36 -9.09
C TYR A 454 15.59 -4.62 -9.32
N GLU A 455 16.01 -5.25 -8.23
CA GLU A 455 16.60 -6.58 -8.19
C GLU A 455 15.90 -7.36 -7.08
N LEU A 456 15.34 -8.52 -7.42
CA LEU A 456 14.65 -9.41 -6.50
C LEU A 456 15.37 -10.76 -6.49
N THR A 457 15.56 -11.33 -5.32
CA THR A 457 16.18 -12.64 -5.14
C THR A 457 15.27 -13.53 -4.30
N ASP A 458 15.13 -14.78 -4.74
CA ASP A 458 14.31 -15.81 -4.08
C ASP A 458 12.83 -15.39 -3.93
N VAL A 459 12.28 -14.71 -4.94
CA VAL A 459 10.84 -14.52 -5.06
C VAL A 459 10.20 -15.89 -5.25
N ALA A 460 9.16 -16.20 -4.48
CA ALA A 460 8.58 -17.53 -4.49
C ALA A 460 7.05 -17.48 -4.59
N VAL A 461 6.49 -18.43 -5.34
CA VAL A 461 5.05 -18.64 -5.50
C VAL A 461 4.74 -20.11 -5.25
N GLU A 462 3.67 -20.40 -4.51
CA GLU A 462 3.16 -21.75 -4.33
C GLU A 462 1.72 -21.82 -4.86
N LEU A 463 1.52 -22.72 -5.82
CA LEU A 463 0.21 -23.14 -6.29
C LEU A 463 -0.19 -24.40 -5.53
N ARG A 464 -1.40 -24.42 -4.98
CA ARG A 464 -1.79 -25.47 -4.04
C ARG A 464 -3.27 -25.84 -4.11
N GLU A 465 -3.53 -27.14 -4.04
CA GLU A 465 -4.85 -27.71 -3.79
C GLU A 465 -5.28 -27.47 -2.34
N GLU A 466 -6.52 -27.07 -2.14
CA GLU A 466 -7.07 -26.88 -0.81
C GLU A 466 -6.98 -28.15 0.06
N GLY A 467 -6.56 -27.96 1.32
CA GLY A 467 -6.37 -29.06 2.27
C GLY A 467 -5.03 -29.80 2.12
N ALA A 468 -4.20 -29.47 1.12
CA ALA A 468 -2.86 -30.03 1.03
C ALA A 468 -1.99 -29.58 2.23
N LEU A 469 -1.28 -30.51 2.86
CA LEU A 469 -0.41 -30.25 4.03
C LEU A 469 0.71 -29.25 3.72
N PRO A 470 0.96 -28.23 4.56
CA PRO A 470 2.06 -27.26 4.39
C PRO A 470 3.40 -27.88 4.04
N TRP A 471 4.27 -27.09 3.41
CA TRP A 471 5.57 -27.55 2.89
C TRP A 471 6.51 -28.07 3.98
#